data_AF-A0A8T7JTP7-F1
#
_entry.id   AF-A0A8T7JTP7-F1
#
_cell.length_a   1.000
_cell.length_b   1.000
_cell.length_c   1.000
_cell.angle_alpha   90.00
_cell.angle_beta   90.00
_cell.angle_gamma   90.00
#
_symmetry.space_group_name_H-M   'P 1'
#
loop_
_entity.id
_entity.type
_entity.pdbx_description
1 polymer ?
#
loop_
_entity_poly.entity_id
_entity_poly.type
_entity_poly.pdbx_seq_one_letter_code
_entity_poly.pdbx_strand_id
1 'polypeptide(L)'
;MTHVLQTIERMANRIPHPMALFIYLCLTVVVLSAIGQWRGWQAQHPATGEWLQVHSLLTDSGAVFMLSSMVKNFMNFAPVGPVVIMALAFSLAERSGFLPFLITRLTRSTPQAVLALAIAFLGVMSSIAVDSGYVVLLPLCAAVFMAVGRHPIAGLALGFACVSGGFSANLLVGPVDAMLSGISSEAVALVADEEVSIVANYYFMVVSVFVVMLSCVLVNRFWVEPYLMQTSAQVVTPAKALDEAQPVSFGKPVFVALAVVVAAWLLLTLPEHAVLRNEQGGLLHGPFMSSLVAMIALSVALIATVFGVVHKRFTSWHDWVKALERGITDIAPYLVLMFVVAQFIAWFKWSDLGAVMAIHLASLLEMLAISGPVALVALMIFSGILNLFIGSASAKWGLLAPIVVPAFYLIGIAPESVQGAYRVADSSTNIITPLMPYFPLVLAYGQKYEKDLSVGRLLTLMLPYAITLFLIWGSLLTIWLVAGWPLGPEVSN
;
A
#
# COMPACT_ATOMS: atom_id res chain seq x y z
N MET A 1 18.04 -16.28 15.36
CA MET A 1 16.98 -15.42 14.81
C MET A 1 15.78 -16.20 14.31
N THR A 2 15.96 -17.35 13.62
CA THR A 2 14.85 -18.25 13.25
C THR A 2 13.98 -18.65 14.45
N HIS A 3 14.58 -18.98 15.60
CA HIS A 3 13.83 -19.26 16.84
C HIS A 3 13.03 -18.07 17.39
N VAL A 4 13.50 -16.84 17.17
CA VAL A 4 12.77 -15.62 17.55
C VAL A 4 11.54 -15.47 16.66
N LEU A 5 11.72 -15.57 15.33
CA LEU A 5 10.61 -15.54 14.38
C LEU A 5 9.63 -16.69 14.60
N GLN A 6 10.09 -17.91 14.90
CA GLN A 6 9.20 -19.02 15.27
C GLN A 6 8.42 -18.77 16.56
N THR A 7 8.98 -18.01 17.51
CA THR A 7 8.29 -17.67 18.76
C THR A 7 7.26 -16.58 18.52
N ILE A 8 7.62 -15.55 17.75
CA ILE A 8 6.72 -14.49 17.30
C ILE A 8 5.58 -15.10 16.48
N GLU A 9 5.87 -15.99 15.53
CA GLU A 9 4.87 -16.68 14.73
C GLU A 9 3.94 -17.52 15.61
N ARG A 10 4.45 -18.27 16.59
CA ARG A 10 3.61 -19.04 17.52
C ARG A 10 2.68 -18.14 18.34
N MET A 11 3.13 -16.96 18.74
CA MET A 11 2.30 -15.97 19.44
C MET A 11 1.28 -15.33 18.49
N ALA A 12 1.73 -14.90 17.31
CA ALA A 12 0.91 -14.24 16.31
C ALA A 12 -0.11 -15.19 15.67
N ASN A 13 0.16 -16.49 15.59
CA ASN A 13 -0.79 -17.50 15.13
C ASN A 13 -1.93 -17.77 16.12
N ARG A 14 -1.87 -17.20 17.34
CA ARG A 14 -3.04 -17.14 18.23
C ARG A 14 -4.05 -16.10 17.78
N ILE A 15 -3.68 -15.20 16.87
CA ILE A 15 -4.62 -14.29 16.23
C ILE A 15 -5.65 -15.16 15.49
N PRO A 16 -6.96 -14.97 15.75
CA PRO A 16 -8.00 -15.79 15.16
C PRO A 16 -8.04 -15.58 13.64
N HIS A 17 -8.81 -16.44 12.95
CA HIS A 17 -9.04 -16.32 11.51
C HIS A 17 -9.34 -14.86 11.11
N PRO A 18 -8.79 -14.32 10.00
CA PRO A 18 -8.87 -12.90 9.65
C PRO A 18 -10.29 -12.32 9.74
N MET A 19 -11.28 -13.08 9.26
CA MET A 19 -12.69 -12.72 9.41
C MET A 19 -13.10 -12.52 10.88
N ALA A 20 -12.79 -13.48 11.74
CA ALA A 20 -13.12 -13.41 13.16
C ALA A 20 -12.38 -12.26 13.85
N LEU A 21 -11.11 -12.01 13.50
CA LEU A 21 -10.35 -10.86 13.98
C LEU A 21 -11.12 -9.55 13.73
N PHE A 22 -11.54 -9.30 12.48
CA PHE A 22 -12.26 -8.07 12.14
C PHE A 22 -13.66 -8.00 12.74
N ILE A 23 -14.34 -9.12 12.94
CA ILE A 23 -15.60 -9.17 13.70
C ILE A 23 -15.35 -8.76 15.16
N TYR A 24 -14.29 -9.28 15.81
CA TYR A 24 -13.95 -8.89 17.17
C TYR A 24 -13.54 -7.42 17.27
N LEU A 25 -12.83 -6.89 16.27
CA LEU A 25 -12.49 -5.48 16.21
C LEU A 25 -13.74 -4.60 16.05
N CYS A 26 -14.67 -4.98 15.18
CA CYS A 26 -15.99 -4.34 15.07
C CYS A 26 -16.71 -4.28 16.44
N LEU A 27 -16.81 -5.42 17.13
CA LEU A 27 -17.43 -5.50 18.45
C LEU A 27 -16.68 -4.62 19.48
N THR A 28 -15.36 -4.62 19.42
CA THR A 28 -14.51 -3.81 20.30
C THR A 28 -14.76 -2.32 20.07
N VAL A 29 -14.89 -1.86 18.82
CA VAL A 29 -15.22 -0.46 18.52
C VAL A 29 -16.61 -0.10 19.04
N VAL A 30 -17.60 -0.97 18.90
CA VAL A 30 -18.95 -0.74 19.46
C VAL A 30 -18.90 -0.57 20.98
N VAL A 31 -18.16 -1.42 21.69
CA VAL A 31 -18.01 -1.33 23.15
C VAL A 31 -17.18 -0.12 23.58
N LEU A 32 -16.02 0.10 22.95
CA LEU A 32 -15.13 1.21 23.30
C LEU A 32 -15.74 2.57 22.99
N SER A 33 -16.52 2.69 21.91
CA SER A 33 -17.23 3.94 21.60
C SER A 33 -18.30 4.24 22.66
N ALA A 34 -18.99 3.22 23.19
CA ALA A 34 -19.92 3.37 24.30
C ALA A 34 -19.24 3.80 25.60
N ILE A 35 -18.12 3.15 25.95
CA ILE A 35 -17.32 3.53 27.13
C ILE A 35 -16.76 4.94 26.97
N GLY A 36 -16.25 5.27 25.78
CA GLY A 36 -15.66 6.56 25.48
C GLY A 36 -16.66 7.69 25.58
N GLN A 37 -17.85 7.55 24.99
CA GLN A 37 -18.92 8.53 25.15
C GLN A 37 -19.36 8.65 26.62
N TRP A 38 -19.51 7.53 27.34
CA TRP A 38 -19.90 7.54 28.76
C TRP A 38 -18.87 8.24 29.65
N ARG A 39 -17.58 8.06 29.36
CA ARG A 39 -16.46 8.72 30.05
C ARG A 39 -16.21 10.16 29.58
N GLY A 40 -16.90 10.63 28.54
CA GLY A 40 -16.69 11.95 27.95
C GLY A 40 -15.33 12.08 27.26
N TRP A 41 -14.84 11.03 26.59
CA TRP A 41 -13.61 11.12 25.79
C TRP A 41 -13.80 12.11 24.65
N GLN A 42 -12.93 13.11 24.61
CA GLN A 42 -12.93 14.16 23.61
C GLN A 42 -11.51 14.66 23.39
N ALA A 43 -11.29 15.30 22.25
CA ALA A 43 -10.04 15.99 21.92
C ALA A 43 -10.35 17.18 21.01
N GLN A 44 -9.60 18.26 21.14
CA GLN A 44 -9.75 19.41 20.25
C GLN A 44 -8.99 19.15 18.96
N HIS A 45 -9.65 19.27 17.81
CA HIS A 45 -9.02 19.14 16.52
C HIS A 45 -8.02 20.29 16.34
N PRO A 46 -6.75 19.99 16.05
CA PRO A 46 -5.67 20.99 16.06
C PRO A 46 -5.79 22.03 14.94
N ALA A 47 -6.22 21.63 13.73
CA ALA A 47 -6.42 22.56 12.62
C ALA A 47 -7.68 23.44 12.74
N THR A 48 -8.83 22.84 13.05
CA THR A 48 -10.12 23.54 13.03
C THR A 48 -10.49 24.16 14.37
N GLY A 49 -9.85 23.75 15.47
CA GLY A 49 -10.22 24.14 16.83
C GLY A 49 -11.53 23.52 17.33
N GLU A 50 -12.20 22.69 16.53
CA GLU A 50 -13.46 22.03 16.90
C GLU A 50 -13.22 20.90 17.90
N TRP A 51 -14.12 20.75 18.87
CA TRP A 51 -14.06 19.62 19.81
C TRP A 51 -14.64 18.35 19.16
N LEU A 52 -13.79 17.35 18.97
CA LEU A 52 -14.20 15.99 18.60
C LEU A 52 -14.55 15.22 19.87
N GLN A 53 -15.75 14.66 19.90
CA GLN A 53 -16.22 13.81 21.00
C GLN A 53 -16.42 12.38 20.50
N VAL A 54 -16.03 11.39 21.30
CA VAL A 54 -16.29 9.99 20.94
C VAL A 54 -17.80 9.75 20.94
N HIS A 55 -18.31 9.27 19.80
CA HIS A 55 -19.71 8.94 19.59
C HIS A 55 -19.94 7.43 19.64
N SER A 56 -20.83 7.01 20.53
CA SER A 56 -21.18 5.62 20.74
C SER A 56 -22.07 5.08 19.62
N LEU A 57 -21.67 3.93 19.09
CA LEU A 57 -22.46 3.17 18.12
C LEU A 57 -23.71 2.52 18.72
N LEU A 58 -23.83 2.45 20.05
CA LEU A 58 -24.99 1.89 20.75
C LEU A 58 -26.13 2.90 20.97
N THR A 59 -25.97 4.14 20.49
CA THR A 59 -27.04 5.15 20.48
C THR A 59 -27.97 4.93 19.29
N ASP A 60 -29.14 5.57 19.29
CA ASP A 60 -30.09 5.49 18.17
C ASP A 60 -29.46 5.94 16.85
N SER A 61 -28.70 7.04 16.87
CA SER A 61 -27.98 7.53 15.69
C SER A 61 -26.87 6.57 15.25
N GLY A 62 -26.15 5.97 16.19
CA GLY A 62 -25.13 4.95 15.93
C GLY A 62 -25.71 3.68 15.31
N ALA A 63 -26.82 3.17 15.85
CA ALA A 63 -27.52 2.00 15.33
C ALA A 63 -28.09 2.25 13.93
N VAL A 64 -28.72 3.41 13.72
CA VAL A 64 -29.19 3.83 12.39
C VAL A 64 -28.01 3.94 11.42
N PHE A 65 -26.88 4.52 11.82
CA PHE A 65 -25.68 4.57 10.99
C PHE A 65 -25.20 3.17 10.62
N MET A 66 -24.99 2.28 11.58
CA MET A 66 -24.49 0.91 11.33
C MET A 66 -25.35 0.15 10.31
N LEU A 67 -26.68 0.29 10.37
CA LEU A 67 -27.59 -0.40 9.47
C LEU A 67 -27.72 0.31 8.11
N SER A 68 -27.93 1.62 8.11
CA SER A 68 -28.19 2.40 6.89
C SER A 68 -26.95 2.59 6.01
N SER A 69 -25.75 2.64 6.60
CA SER A 69 -24.52 2.86 5.86
C SER A 69 -23.85 1.57 5.39
N MET A 70 -24.31 0.39 5.81
CA MET A 70 -23.59 -0.88 5.63
C MET A 70 -23.19 -1.17 4.18
N VAL A 71 -24.12 -1.00 3.24
CA VAL A 71 -23.88 -1.19 1.80
C VAL A 71 -22.97 -0.09 1.25
N LYS A 72 -23.22 1.17 1.61
CA LYS A 72 -22.43 2.32 1.16
C LYS A 72 -20.98 2.22 1.63
N ASN A 73 -20.77 1.77 2.86
CA ASN A 73 -19.45 1.54 3.45
C ASN A 73 -18.65 0.55 2.60
N PHE A 74 -19.26 -0.56 2.19
CA PHE A 74 -18.60 -1.57 1.37
C PHE A 74 -18.33 -1.08 -0.06
N MET A 75 -19.35 -0.51 -0.71
CA MET A 75 -19.24 -0.03 -2.11
C MET A 75 -18.22 1.10 -2.26
N ASN A 76 -18.10 1.96 -1.25
CA ASN A 76 -17.15 3.08 -1.25
C ASN A 76 -15.83 2.73 -0.58
N PHE A 77 -15.62 1.47 -0.16
CA PHE A 77 -14.36 1.09 0.43
C PHE A 77 -13.28 1.05 -0.65
N ALA A 78 -12.33 1.98 -0.56
CA ALA A 78 -11.39 2.31 -1.63
C ALA A 78 -10.71 1.10 -2.30
N PRO A 79 -10.28 0.04 -1.56
CA PRO A 79 -9.66 -1.13 -2.18
C PRO A 79 -10.58 -2.00 -3.05
N VAL A 80 -11.89 -2.00 -2.80
CA VAL A 80 -12.81 -2.99 -3.38
C VAL A 80 -12.95 -2.80 -4.89
N GLY A 81 -13.30 -1.60 -5.34
CA GLY A 81 -13.51 -1.30 -6.77
C GLY A 81 -12.29 -1.61 -7.65
N PRO A 82 -11.10 -1.07 -7.31
CA PRO A 82 -9.86 -1.35 -8.02
C PRO A 82 -9.52 -2.83 -8.09
N VAL A 83 -9.65 -3.56 -6.97
CA VAL A 83 -9.34 -5.00 -6.95
C VAL A 83 -10.28 -5.80 -7.84
N VAL A 84 -11.58 -5.49 -7.83
CA VAL A 84 -12.55 -6.16 -8.72
C VAL A 84 -12.19 -5.93 -10.19
N ILE A 85 -11.97 -4.68 -10.59
CA ILE A 85 -11.65 -4.34 -11.99
C ILE A 85 -10.35 -5.01 -12.44
N MET A 86 -9.32 -4.96 -11.59
CA MET A 86 -8.04 -5.58 -11.90
C MET A 86 -8.12 -7.11 -11.90
N ALA A 87 -8.91 -7.74 -11.02
CA ALA A 87 -9.08 -9.19 -10.99
C ALA A 87 -9.67 -9.71 -12.31
N LEU A 88 -10.61 -8.95 -12.91
CA LEU A 88 -11.15 -9.25 -14.24
C LEU A 88 -10.05 -9.23 -15.31
N ALA A 89 -9.26 -8.16 -15.36
CA ALA A 89 -8.16 -8.01 -16.32
C ALA A 89 -7.06 -9.07 -16.12
N PHE A 90 -6.70 -9.36 -14.87
CA PHE A 90 -5.72 -10.37 -14.52
C PHE A 90 -6.17 -11.77 -14.87
N SER A 91 -7.45 -12.10 -14.68
CA SER A 91 -7.97 -13.40 -15.06
C SER A 91 -7.93 -13.61 -16.58
N LEU A 92 -8.20 -12.56 -17.36
CA LEU A 92 -7.97 -12.58 -18.81
C LEU A 92 -6.49 -12.81 -19.12
N ALA A 93 -5.56 -12.09 -18.48
CA ALA A 93 -4.12 -12.23 -18.70
C ALA A 93 -3.60 -13.63 -18.33
N GLU A 94 -4.07 -14.21 -17.25
CA GLU A 94 -3.70 -15.57 -16.82
C GLU A 94 -4.25 -16.62 -17.79
N ARG A 95 -5.55 -16.55 -18.13
CA ARG A 95 -6.24 -17.57 -18.92
C ARG A 95 -5.94 -17.50 -20.42
N SER A 96 -5.60 -16.32 -20.92
CA SER A 96 -5.06 -16.15 -22.28
C SER A 96 -3.66 -16.74 -22.43
N GLY A 97 -2.95 -17.03 -21.34
CA GLY A 97 -1.55 -17.42 -21.35
C GLY A 97 -0.57 -16.23 -21.45
N PHE A 98 -1.07 -14.99 -21.48
CA PHE A 98 -0.24 -13.79 -21.55
C PHE A 98 0.64 -13.61 -20.31
N LEU A 99 0.06 -13.76 -19.11
CA LEU A 99 0.80 -13.64 -17.85
C LEU A 99 1.87 -14.76 -17.70
N PRO A 100 1.56 -16.05 -17.91
CA PRO A 100 2.58 -17.11 -17.97
C PRO A 100 3.69 -16.86 -18.98
N PHE A 101 3.36 -16.32 -20.16
CA PHE A 101 4.34 -15.93 -21.18
C PHE A 101 5.28 -14.83 -20.67
N LEU A 102 4.74 -13.77 -20.06
CA LEU A 102 5.56 -12.68 -19.50
C LEU A 102 6.48 -13.18 -18.40
N ILE A 103 5.96 -14.01 -17.49
CA ILE A 103 6.75 -14.62 -16.41
C ILE A 103 7.89 -15.46 -17.01
N THR A 104 7.60 -16.34 -17.96
CA THR A 104 8.60 -17.20 -18.61
C THR A 104 9.66 -16.39 -19.34
N ARG A 105 9.26 -15.31 -20.01
CA ARG A 105 10.20 -14.43 -20.72
C ARG A 105 11.11 -13.71 -19.74
N LEU A 106 10.54 -13.11 -18.68
CA LEU A 106 11.29 -12.41 -17.64
C LEU A 106 12.29 -13.34 -16.94
N THR A 107 11.87 -14.54 -16.56
CA THR A 107 12.74 -15.49 -15.84
C THR A 107 13.84 -16.08 -16.72
N ARG A 108 13.59 -16.26 -18.04
CA ARG A 108 14.63 -16.70 -18.98
C ARG A 108 15.62 -15.59 -19.34
N SER A 109 15.17 -14.34 -19.38
CA SER A 109 16.03 -13.20 -19.78
C SER A 109 16.84 -12.61 -18.62
N THR A 110 16.46 -12.87 -17.38
CA THR A 110 17.02 -12.16 -16.22
C THR A 110 17.70 -13.14 -15.26
N PRO A 111 18.99 -12.92 -14.91
CA PRO A 111 19.67 -13.74 -13.90
C PRO A 111 18.92 -13.74 -12.57
N GLN A 112 18.90 -14.88 -11.87
CA GLN A 112 18.13 -15.04 -10.62
C GLN A 112 18.49 -14.01 -9.54
N ALA A 113 19.76 -13.56 -9.49
CA ALA A 113 20.21 -12.53 -8.55
C ALA A 113 19.63 -11.14 -8.88
N VAL A 114 19.47 -10.83 -10.17
CA VAL A 114 18.92 -9.54 -10.65
C VAL A 114 17.40 -9.54 -10.57
N LEU A 115 16.76 -10.71 -10.65
CA LEU A 115 15.31 -10.85 -10.61
C LEU A 115 14.69 -10.26 -9.34
N ALA A 116 15.29 -10.51 -8.17
CA ALA A 116 14.82 -9.94 -6.91
C ALA A 116 14.96 -8.41 -6.89
N LEU A 117 16.06 -7.88 -7.44
CA LEU A 117 16.26 -6.42 -7.56
C LEU A 117 15.27 -5.78 -8.52
N ALA A 118 15.01 -6.42 -9.68
CA ALA A 118 14.03 -5.94 -10.65
C ALA A 118 12.62 -5.90 -10.06
N ILE A 119 12.22 -6.95 -9.33
CA ILE A 119 10.94 -7.00 -8.63
C ILE A 119 10.86 -5.92 -7.55
N ALA A 120 11.90 -5.79 -6.73
CA ALA A 120 11.94 -4.79 -5.66
C ALA A 120 11.86 -3.37 -6.22
N PHE A 121 12.58 -3.09 -7.30
CA PHE A 121 12.54 -1.81 -8.02
C PHE A 121 11.12 -1.52 -8.53
N LEU A 122 10.50 -2.46 -9.25
CA LEU A 122 9.11 -2.32 -9.71
C LEU A 122 8.14 -2.10 -8.54
N GLY A 123 8.39 -2.74 -7.39
CA GLY A 123 7.61 -2.59 -6.18
C GLY A 123 7.65 -1.18 -5.62
N VAL A 124 8.85 -0.66 -5.37
CA VAL A 124 9.02 0.71 -4.84
C VAL A 124 8.44 1.73 -5.83
N MET A 125 8.71 1.55 -7.11
CA MET A 125 8.23 2.48 -8.14
C MET A 125 6.70 2.46 -8.35
N SER A 126 6.02 1.39 -7.92
CA SER A 126 4.58 1.23 -8.14
C SER A 126 3.71 2.24 -7.39
N SER A 127 4.27 2.94 -6.40
CA SER A 127 3.57 4.00 -5.65
C SER A 127 3.09 5.16 -6.53
N ILE A 128 3.70 5.37 -7.71
CA ILE A 128 3.20 6.36 -8.69
C ILE A 128 1.80 6.00 -9.19
N ALA A 129 1.47 4.71 -9.20
CA ALA A 129 0.16 4.19 -9.55
C ALA A 129 -0.75 4.00 -8.33
N VAL A 130 -0.39 4.64 -7.22
CA VAL A 130 -1.07 4.62 -5.92
C VAL A 130 -1.31 3.16 -5.49
N ASP A 131 -2.55 2.73 -5.51
CA ASP A 131 -2.96 1.43 -4.99
C ASP A 131 -2.85 0.29 -6.01
N SER A 132 -2.62 0.61 -7.28
CA SER A 132 -2.57 -0.37 -8.37
C SER A 132 -1.43 -1.38 -8.19
N GLY A 133 -0.33 -0.97 -7.52
CA GLY A 133 0.82 -1.83 -7.24
C GLY A 133 0.46 -3.07 -6.44
N TYR A 134 -0.44 -2.95 -5.45
CA TYR A 134 -0.89 -4.08 -4.63
C TYR A 134 -1.60 -5.13 -5.45
N VAL A 135 -2.42 -4.69 -6.40
CA VAL A 135 -3.28 -5.60 -7.15
C VAL A 135 -2.52 -6.31 -8.25
N VAL A 136 -1.63 -5.58 -8.93
CA VAL A 136 -0.93 -6.04 -10.13
C VAL A 136 0.35 -6.81 -9.79
N LEU A 137 1.18 -6.23 -8.93
CA LEU A 137 2.57 -6.63 -8.81
C LEU A 137 2.76 -7.82 -7.87
N LEU A 138 2.02 -7.85 -6.75
CA LEU A 138 2.13 -8.91 -5.74
C LEU A 138 1.96 -10.33 -6.27
N PRO A 139 0.91 -10.66 -7.06
CA PRO A 139 0.77 -12.01 -7.62
C PRO A 139 1.88 -12.32 -8.63
N LEU A 140 2.37 -11.32 -9.36
CA LEU A 140 3.51 -11.48 -10.27
C LEU A 140 4.79 -11.83 -9.50
N CYS A 141 5.07 -11.18 -8.38
CA CYS A 141 6.25 -11.47 -7.56
C CYS A 141 6.27 -12.92 -7.08
N ALA A 142 5.14 -13.41 -6.58
CA ALA A 142 5.00 -14.79 -6.12
C ALA A 142 5.20 -15.80 -7.26
N ALA A 143 4.57 -15.56 -8.40
CA ALA A 143 4.65 -16.43 -9.58
C ALA A 143 6.05 -16.46 -10.19
N VAL A 144 6.74 -15.31 -10.26
CA VAL A 144 8.11 -15.20 -10.76
C VAL A 144 9.10 -15.96 -9.87
N PHE A 145 8.96 -15.85 -8.54
CA PHE A 145 9.79 -16.62 -7.60
C PHE A 145 9.58 -18.13 -7.76
N MET A 146 8.32 -18.57 -7.86
CA MET A 146 8.00 -19.97 -8.12
C MET A 146 8.60 -20.47 -9.44
N ALA A 147 8.52 -19.66 -10.51
CA ALA A 147 9.02 -20.01 -11.83
C ALA A 147 10.55 -20.21 -11.90
N VAL A 148 11.31 -19.64 -10.95
CA VAL A 148 12.76 -19.86 -10.83
C VAL A 148 13.14 -20.84 -9.71
N GLY A 149 12.17 -21.57 -9.16
CA GLY A 149 12.41 -22.56 -8.09
C GLY A 149 12.66 -21.97 -6.71
N ARG A 150 12.31 -20.69 -6.48
CA ARG A 150 12.36 -20.04 -5.16
C ARG A 150 10.98 -20.06 -4.50
N HIS A 151 10.95 -19.84 -3.18
CA HIS A 151 9.70 -19.89 -2.42
C HIS A 151 8.73 -18.75 -2.85
N PRO A 152 7.49 -19.05 -3.28
CA PRO A 152 6.55 -18.03 -3.78
C PRO A 152 6.16 -16.99 -2.73
N ILE A 153 5.97 -17.41 -1.48
CA ILE A 153 5.66 -16.48 -0.37
C ILE A 153 6.83 -15.51 -0.13
N ALA A 154 8.10 -15.88 -0.42
CA ALA A 154 9.22 -14.95 -0.32
C ALA A 154 9.13 -13.87 -1.41
N GLY A 155 8.73 -14.24 -2.63
CA GLY A 155 8.44 -13.29 -3.70
C GLY A 155 7.31 -12.34 -3.34
N LEU A 156 6.19 -12.89 -2.83
CA LEU A 156 5.06 -12.10 -2.34
C LEU A 156 5.48 -11.13 -1.23
N ALA A 157 6.23 -11.63 -0.26
CA ALA A 157 6.76 -10.87 0.87
C ALA A 157 7.65 -9.70 0.43
N LEU A 158 8.62 -9.97 -0.46
CA LEU A 158 9.46 -8.95 -1.05
C LEU A 158 8.65 -7.90 -1.81
N GLY A 159 7.70 -8.35 -2.64
CA GLY A 159 6.79 -7.47 -3.38
C GLY A 159 6.00 -6.56 -2.44
N PHE A 160 5.40 -7.13 -1.38
CA PHE A 160 4.61 -6.37 -0.41
C PHE A 160 5.46 -5.38 0.37
N ALA A 161 6.67 -5.78 0.81
CA ALA A 161 7.62 -4.90 1.45
C ALA A 161 8.04 -3.73 0.55
N CYS A 162 8.21 -3.94 -0.75
CA CYS A 162 8.58 -2.86 -1.67
C CYS A 162 7.40 -1.95 -2.05
N VAL A 163 6.22 -2.51 -2.32
CA VAL A 163 5.01 -1.73 -2.67
C VAL A 163 4.52 -0.91 -1.47
N SER A 164 4.49 -1.51 -0.29
CA SER A 164 3.88 -0.92 0.91
C SER A 164 4.91 -0.31 1.85
N GLY A 165 5.98 -1.04 2.13
CA GLY A 165 7.11 -0.57 2.94
C GLY A 165 7.91 0.54 2.25
N GLY A 166 7.89 0.58 0.92
CA GLY A 166 8.50 1.63 0.09
C GLY A 166 7.54 2.68 -0.45
N PHE A 167 6.30 2.75 0.06
CA PHE A 167 5.22 3.54 -0.52
C PHE A 167 5.57 5.02 -0.79
N SER A 168 6.29 5.67 0.15
CA SER A 168 6.70 7.07 -0.03
C SER A 168 7.90 7.28 -0.95
N ALA A 169 8.71 6.26 -1.23
CA ALA A 169 9.91 6.41 -2.05
C ALA A 169 9.57 6.25 -3.53
N ASN A 170 10.03 7.19 -4.36
CA ASN A 170 9.82 7.14 -5.80
C ASN A 170 10.90 7.96 -6.53
N LEU A 171 11.23 7.58 -7.77
CA LEU A 171 12.13 8.37 -8.64
C LEU A 171 11.41 9.55 -9.31
N LEU A 172 10.07 9.55 -9.27
CA LEU A 172 9.23 10.57 -9.86
C LEU A 172 8.35 11.16 -8.78
N VAL A 173 8.07 12.45 -8.91
CA VAL A 173 7.09 13.16 -8.09
C VAL A 173 5.70 12.67 -8.46
N GLY A 174 4.91 12.27 -7.47
CA GLY A 174 3.61 11.65 -7.65
C GLY A 174 2.51 12.25 -6.76
N PRO A 175 1.32 11.64 -6.78
CA PRO A 175 0.17 12.10 -5.99
C PRO A 175 0.42 12.14 -4.47
N VAL A 176 1.24 11.21 -3.96
CA VAL A 176 1.62 11.16 -2.54
C VAL A 176 2.41 12.41 -2.14
N ASP A 177 3.32 12.88 -3.00
CA ASP A 177 4.11 14.07 -2.74
C ASP A 177 3.25 15.30 -2.60
N ALA A 178 2.37 15.52 -3.58
CA ALA A 178 1.51 16.70 -3.60
C ALA A 178 0.45 16.68 -2.49
N MET A 179 -0.07 15.49 -2.16
CA MET A 179 -1.00 15.32 -1.05
C MET A 179 -0.34 15.66 0.30
N LEU A 180 0.85 15.14 0.55
CA LEU A 180 1.54 15.37 1.82
C LEU A 180 2.04 16.81 1.93
N SER A 181 2.59 17.37 0.85
CA SER A 181 3.07 18.75 0.82
C SER A 181 1.92 19.76 0.97
N GLY A 182 0.76 19.49 0.38
CA GLY A 182 -0.44 20.31 0.57
C GLY A 182 -0.87 20.36 2.04
N ILE A 183 -0.97 19.20 2.69
CA ILE A 183 -1.30 19.11 4.12
C ILE A 183 -0.24 19.81 4.99
N SER A 184 1.04 19.64 4.67
CA SER A 184 2.13 20.30 5.40
C SER A 184 2.12 21.82 5.23
N SER A 185 1.71 22.32 4.05
CA SER A 185 1.56 23.75 3.76
C SER A 185 0.42 24.36 4.58
N GLU A 186 -0.74 23.69 4.60
CA GLU A 186 -1.87 24.09 5.46
C GLU A 186 -1.49 24.10 6.94
N ALA A 187 -0.64 23.16 7.36
CA ALA A 187 -0.18 23.09 8.74
C ALA A 187 0.82 24.18 9.11
N VAL A 188 1.84 24.47 8.29
CA VAL A 188 2.83 25.52 8.59
C VAL A 188 2.20 26.92 8.54
N ALA A 189 1.19 27.13 7.69
CA ALA A 189 0.40 28.36 7.61
C ALA A 189 -0.22 28.81 8.96
N LEU A 190 -0.32 27.90 9.94
CA LEU A 190 -0.77 28.22 11.30
C LEU A 190 0.23 29.07 12.10
N VAL A 191 1.52 29.05 11.73
CA VAL A 191 2.60 29.76 12.46
C VAL A 191 3.51 30.61 11.58
N ALA A 192 3.53 30.39 10.26
CA ALA A 192 4.32 31.17 9.30
C ALA A 192 3.66 31.20 7.92
N ASP A 193 3.85 32.29 7.17
CA ASP A 193 3.38 32.44 5.79
C ASP A 193 4.36 31.74 4.83
N GLU A 194 4.47 30.42 4.95
CA GLU A 194 5.35 29.55 4.16
C GLU A 194 4.54 28.41 3.50
N GLU A 195 5.04 27.89 2.38
CA GLU A 195 4.46 26.73 1.71
C GLU A 195 5.49 25.61 1.59
N VAL A 196 5.04 24.36 1.76
CA VAL A 196 5.86 23.17 1.56
C VAL A 196 5.75 22.75 0.11
N SER A 197 6.86 22.86 -0.61
CA SER A 197 6.94 22.48 -2.02
C SER A 197 6.62 20.99 -2.24
N ILE A 198 5.96 20.68 -3.36
CA ILE A 198 5.73 19.29 -3.81
C ILE A 198 7.06 18.53 -4.00
N VAL A 199 8.12 19.25 -4.38
CA VAL A 199 9.47 18.68 -4.58
C VAL A 199 10.35 18.73 -3.33
N ALA A 200 9.82 19.17 -2.18
CA ALA A 200 10.54 19.35 -0.92
C ALA A 200 11.39 18.14 -0.47
N ASN A 201 10.95 16.91 -0.74
CA ASN A 201 11.65 15.70 -0.34
C ASN A 201 12.26 14.92 -1.52
N TYR A 202 12.29 15.50 -2.72
CA TYR A 202 12.60 14.77 -3.95
C TYR A 202 13.98 14.10 -3.94
N TYR A 203 15.04 14.82 -3.55
CA TYR A 203 16.41 14.26 -3.52
C TYR A 203 16.52 13.11 -2.52
N PHE A 204 15.93 13.29 -1.34
CA PHE A 204 15.87 12.24 -0.33
C PHE A 204 15.09 11.01 -0.83
N MET A 205 13.95 11.21 -1.51
CA MET A 205 13.13 10.11 -2.04
C MET A 205 13.85 9.34 -3.15
N VAL A 206 14.58 10.01 -4.03
CA VAL A 206 15.39 9.36 -5.09
C VAL A 206 16.42 8.42 -4.47
N VAL A 207 17.18 8.86 -3.46
CA VAL A 207 18.14 7.99 -2.77
C VAL A 207 17.43 6.87 -1.99
N SER A 208 16.29 7.21 -1.38
CA SER A 208 15.47 6.25 -0.63
C SER A 208 15.01 5.08 -1.48
N VAL A 209 14.74 5.26 -2.79
CA VAL A 209 14.38 4.15 -3.69
C VAL A 209 15.44 3.05 -3.65
N PHE A 210 16.71 3.42 -3.80
CA PHE A 210 17.80 2.45 -3.82
C PHE A 210 18.02 1.83 -2.45
N VAL A 211 17.95 2.62 -1.38
CA VAL A 211 18.14 2.12 0.00
C VAL A 211 17.02 1.15 0.40
N VAL A 212 15.76 1.50 0.16
CA VAL A 212 14.59 0.65 0.44
C VAL A 212 14.65 -0.63 -0.38
N MET A 213 14.90 -0.51 -1.69
CA MET A 213 15.02 -1.66 -2.59
C MET A 213 16.10 -2.65 -2.12
N LEU A 214 17.30 -2.16 -1.85
CA LEU A 214 18.42 -2.99 -1.40
C LEU A 214 18.13 -3.61 -0.03
N SER A 215 17.61 -2.83 0.91
CA SER A 215 17.25 -3.30 2.25
C SER A 215 16.24 -4.44 2.17
N CYS A 216 15.16 -4.30 1.40
CA CYS A 216 14.16 -5.34 1.21
C CYS A 216 14.74 -6.61 0.57
N VAL A 217 15.58 -6.47 -0.46
CA VAL A 217 16.21 -7.63 -1.12
C VAL A 217 17.15 -8.37 -0.15
N LEU A 218 17.94 -7.65 0.64
CA LEU A 218 18.84 -8.23 1.63
C LEU A 218 18.06 -8.95 2.74
N VAL A 219 17.02 -8.32 3.29
CA VAL A 219 16.10 -8.94 4.27
C VAL A 219 15.49 -10.22 3.71
N ASN A 220 15.01 -10.16 2.46
CA ASN A 220 14.38 -11.31 1.82
C ASN A 220 15.36 -12.48 1.69
N ARG A 221 16.58 -12.20 1.19
CA ARG A 221 17.60 -13.21 0.92
C ARG A 221 18.20 -13.82 2.19
N PHE A 222 18.45 -12.99 3.21
CA PHE A 222 19.18 -13.44 4.40
C PHE A 222 18.28 -13.92 5.53
N TRP A 223 17.02 -13.49 5.58
CA TRP A 223 16.13 -13.83 6.70
C TRP A 223 14.87 -14.55 6.27
N VAL A 224 14.14 -14.03 5.29
CA VAL A 224 12.80 -14.54 4.93
C VAL A 224 12.88 -15.85 4.15
N GLU A 225 13.72 -15.91 3.12
CA GLU A 225 13.92 -17.14 2.34
C GLU A 225 14.47 -18.29 3.19
N PRO A 226 15.53 -18.12 3.99
CA PRO A 226 16.00 -19.18 4.88
C PRO A 226 14.94 -19.62 5.90
N TYR A 227 14.14 -18.69 6.44
CA TYR A 227 13.05 -19.02 7.36
C TYR A 227 11.99 -19.89 6.70
N LEU A 228 11.55 -19.52 5.50
CA LEU A 228 10.54 -20.26 4.74
C LEU A 228 11.05 -21.64 4.32
N MET A 229 12.33 -21.77 3.96
CA MET A 229 12.93 -23.08 3.62
C MET A 229 12.99 -24.04 4.82
N GLN A 230 13.11 -23.51 6.04
CA GLN A 230 13.17 -24.30 7.28
C GLN A 230 11.78 -24.68 7.82
N THR A 231 10.72 -24.02 7.34
CA THR A 231 9.37 -24.20 7.87
C THR A 231 8.55 -25.03 6.88
N SER A 232 8.09 -26.21 7.28
CA SER A 232 7.44 -27.23 6.45
C SER A 232 6.02 -26.88 6.00
N ALA A 233 5.80 -25.67 5.46
CA ALA A 233 4.53 -25.35 4.83
C ALA A 233 4.47 -26.04 3.47
N GLN A 234 3.39 -26.78 3.21
CA GLN A 234 3.16 -27.36 1.88
C GLN A 234 2.90 -26.22 0.89
N VAL A 235 3.92 -25.86 0.11
CA VAL A 235 3.73 -25.00 -1.04
C VAL A 235 2.88 -25.77 -2.04
N VAL A 236 1.63 -25.34 -2.20
CA VAL A 236 0.77 -25.83 -3.26
C VAL A 236 1.30 -25.23 -4.54
N THR A 237 1.91 -26.05 -5.39
CA THR A 237 2.15 -25.66 -6.78
C THR A 237 0.77 -25.51 -7.41
N PRO A 238 0.34 -24.30 -7.82
CA PRO A 238 -0.92 -24.18 -8.55
C PRO A 238 -0.80 -25.08 -9.77
N ALA A 239 -1.74 -26.02 -9.94
CA ALA A 239 -1.66 -27.15 -10.86
C ALA A 239 -1.58 -26.82 -12.37
N LYS A 240 -1.26 -25.57 -12.72
CA LYS A 240 -1.12 -25.04 -14.09
C LYS A 240 0.02 -24.02 -14.28
N ALA A 241 0.82 -23.72 -13.25
CA ALA A 241 1.73 -22.58 -13.32
C ALA A 241 2.89 -22.74 -14.31
N LEU A 242 3.26 -23.97 -14.70
CA LEU A 242 4.42 -24.24 -15.56
C LEU A 242 4.23 -25.52 -16.40
N ASP A 243 3.01 -25.84 -16.84
CA ASP A 243 2.90 -26.82 -17.94
C ASP A 243 3.64 -26.23 -19.14
N GLU A 244 4.59 -27.00 -19.70
CA GLU A 244 5.54 -26.62 -20.73
C GLU A 244 5.02 -25.47 -21.59
N ALA A 245 5.42 -24.24 -21.25
CA ALA A 245 5.11 -23.10 -22.07
C ALA A 245 5.77 -23.39 -23.41
N GLN A 246 4.95 -23.83 -24.37
CA GLN A 246 5.38 -23.92 -25.76
C GLN A 246 6.02 -22.57 -26.11
N PRO A 247 7.04 -22.53 -26.98
CA PRO A 247 7.66 -21.28 -27.38
C PRO A 247 6.64 -20.43 -28.12
N VAL A 248 5.82 -19.71 -27.37
CA VAL A 248 4.79 -18.83 -27.85
C VAL A 248 5.45 -17.50 -28.16
N SER A 249 5.33 -17.01 -29.39
CA SER A 249 5.85 -15.69 -29.74
C SER A 249 4.89 -14.61 -29.25
N PHE A 250 5.41 -13.43 -28.92
CA PHE A 250 4.56 -12.26 -28.68
C PHE A 250 3.67 -11.99 -29.91
N GLY A 251 4.19 -12.23 -31.12
CA GLY A 251 3.45 -12.08 -32.37
C GLY A 251 3.22 -10.62 -32.76
N LYS A 252 3.18 -10.36 -34.08
CA LYS A 252 2.88 -9.02 -34.62
C LYS A 252 1.55 -8.44 -34.10
N PRO A 253 0.44 -9.21 -34.01
CA PRO A 253 -0.84 -8.65 -33.58
C PRO A 253 -0.85 -8.13 -32.13
N VAL A 254 -0.14 -8.79 -31.22
CA VAL A 254 -0.05 -8.35 -29.81
C VAL A 254 0.82 -7.10 -29.69
N PHE A 255 1.89 -6.99 -30.49
CA PHE A 255 2.68 -5.76 -30.58
C PHE A 255 1.87 -4.59 -31.13
N VAL A 256 1.07 -4.83 -32.17
CA VAL A 256 0.14 -3.82 -32.70
C VAL A 256 -0.87 -3.41 -31.64
N ALA A 257 -1.44 -4.36 -30.89
CA ALA A 257 -2.36 -4.05 -29.80
C ALA A 257 -1.69 -3.19 -28.71
N LEU A 258 -0.47 -3.53 -28.28
CA LEU A 258 0.30 -2.73 -27.34
C LEU A 258 0.56 -1.31 -27.88
N ALA A 259 0.98 -1.19 -29.14
CA ALA A 259 1.24 0.10 -29.78
C ALA A 259 -0.02 0.96 -29.87
N VAL A 260 -1.18 0.36 -30.19
CA VAL A 260 -2.48 1.05 -30.22
C VAL A 260 -2.87 1.53 -28.83
N VAL A 261 -2.72 0.69 -27.79
CA VAL A 261 -2.98 1.07 -26.40
C VAL A 261 -2.12 2.25 -25.98
N VAL A 262 -0.81 2.18 -26.24
CA VAL A 262 0.12 3.26 -25.91
C VAL A 262 -0.24 4.54 -26.68
N ALA A 263 -0.48 4.45 -27.99
CA ALA A 263 -0.87 5.59 -28.80
C ALA A 263 -2.18 6.22 -28.33
N ALA A 264 -3.18 5.42 -27.98
CA ALA A 264 -4.46 5.91 -27.44
C ALA A 264 -4.26 6.69 -26.14
N TRP A 265 -3.48 6.17 -25.18
CA TRP A 265 -3.22 6.87 -23.93
C TRP A 265 -2.36 8.12 -24.12
N LEU A 266 -1.38 8.10 -25.02
CA LEU A 266 -0.60 9.29 -25.36
C LEU A 266 -1.49 10.37 -26.00
N LEU A 267 -2.42 10.00 -26.89
CA LEU A 267 -3.37 10.95 -27.48
C LEU A 267 -4.33 11.55 -26.43
N LEU A 268 -4.69 10.77 -25.42
CA LEU A 268 -5.58 11.20 -24.34
C LEU A 268 -4.86 11.98 -23.22
N THR A 269 -3.52 12.06 -23.23
CA THR A 269 -2.73 12.71 -22.17
C THR A 269 -1.75 13.78 -22.66
N LEU A 270 -1.10 13.61 -23.82
CA LEU A 270 -0.05 14.52 -24.29
C LEU A 270 -0.57 15.84 -24.86
N PRO A 271 -1.62 15.90 -25.70
CA PRO A 271 -2.11 17.17 -26.24
C PRO A 271 -2.49 18.17 -25.14
N GLU A 272 -2.34 19.47 -25.39
CA GLU A 272 -2.67 20.51 -24.40
C GLU A 272 -4.14 20.47 -23.97
N HIS A 273 -5.05 20.15 -24.90
CA HIS A 273 -6.49 20.01 -24.65
C HIS A 273 -6.92 18.55 -24.45
N ALA A 274 -6.00 17.67 -24.04
CA ALA A 274 -6.32 16.26 -23.88
C ALA A 274 -7.29 16.03 -22.71
N VAL A 275 -8.28 15.15 -22.92
CA VAL A 275 -9.40 14.93 -22.01
C VAL A 275 -8.97 14.47 -20.61
N LEU A 276 -7.81 13.83 -20.48
CA LEU A 276 -7.33 13.33 -19.19
C LEU A 276 -6.47 14.34 -18.41
N ARG A 277 -6.15 15.51 -19.00
CA ARG A 277 -5.52 16.61 -18.28
C ARG A 277 -6.53 17.32 -17.39
N ASN A 278 -6.04 17.95 -16.34
CA ASN A 278 -6.86 18.81 -15.49
C ASN A 278 -7.06 20.19 -16.11
N GLU A 279 -7.87 21.03 -15.46
CA GLU A 279 -8.17 22.38 -15.94
C GLU A 279 -6.93 23.28 -16.09
N GLN A 280 -5.86 22.98 -15.34
CA GLN A 280 -4.56 23.67 -15.37
C GLN A 280 -3.57 23.02 -16.37
N GLY A 281 -4.01 22.01 -17.14
CA GLY A 281 -3.18 21.26 -18.07
C GLY A 281 -2.26 20.20 -17.43
N GLY A 282 -2.24 20.04 -16.11
CA GLY A 282 -1.45 19.03 -15.39
C GLY A 282 -2.05 17.63 -15.41
N LEU A 283 -1.22 16.61 -15.14
CA LEU A 283 -1.63 15.21 -15.01
C LEU A 283 -1.63 14.69 -13.57
N LEU A 284 -0.90 15.35 -12.66
CA LEU A 284 -0.70 14.88 -11.27
C LEU A 284 -1.96 14.98 -10.41
N HIS A 285 -2.86 15.91 -10.73
CA HIS A 285 -4.14 16.11 -10.06
C HIS A 285 -5.24 16.12 -11.10
N GLY A 286 -6.14 15.14 -11.15
CA GLY A 286 -7.28 15.19 -12.07
C GLY A 286 -7.62 13.87 -12.76
N PRO A 287 -8.30 13.95 -13.93
CA PRO A 287 -8.93 12.78 -14.56
C PRO A 287 -7.97 11.64 -14.86
N PHE A 288 -6.73 11.92 -15.27
CA PHE A 288 -5.69 10.91 -15.49
C PHE A 288 -5.44 10.02 -14.26
N MET A 289 -5.09 10.61 -13.11
CA MET A 289 -4.83 9.84 -11.89
C MET A 289 -6.07 9.08 -11.41
N SER A 290 -7.25 9.70 -11.51
CA SER A 290 -8.51 9.04 -11.12
C SER A 290 -8.88 7.84 -12.01
N SER A 291 -8.42 7.84 -13.26
CA SER A 291 -8.72 6.80 -14.26
C SER A 291 -7.64 5.72 -14.34
N LEU A 292 -6.54 5.86 -13.62
CA LEU A 292 -5.34 5.06 -13.83
C LEU A 292 -5.57 3.55 -13.68
N VAL A 293 -6.31 3.13 -12.67
CA VAL A 293 -6.68 1.72 -12.45
C VAL A 293 -7.44 1.18 -13.66
N ALA A 294 -8.45 1.92 -14.13
CA ALA A 294 -9.25 1.52 -15.28
C ALA A 294 -8.39 1.47 -16.56
N MET A 295 -7.49 2.43 -16.76
CA MET A 295 -6.57 2.45 -17.89
C MET A 295 -5.65 1.22 -17.89
N ILE A 296 -5.06 0.87 -16.74
CA ILE A 296 -4.21 -0.32 -16.60
C ILE A 296 -5.03 -1.58 -16.87
N ALA A 297 -6.21 -1.71 -16.26
CA ALA A 297 -7.08 -2.86 -16.43
C ALA A 297 -7.51 -3.06 -17.89
N LEU A 298 -7.94 -1.99 -18.57
CA LEU A 298 -8.32 -2.02 -19.99
C LEU A 298 -7.13 -2.37 -20.88
N SER A 299 -5.95 -1.81 -20.60
CA SER A 299 -4.71 -2.12 -21.33
C SER A 299 -4.38 -3.60 -21.23
N VAL A 300 -4.36 -4.14 -20.00
CA VAL A 300 -4.09 -5.56 -19.74
C VAL A 300 -5.16 -6.43 -20.37
N ALA A 301 -6.44 -6.10 -20.20
CA ALA A 301 -7.56 -6.87 -20.75
C ALA A 301 -7.51 -6.93 -22.28
N LEU A 302 -7.22 -5.82 -22.95
CA LEU A 302 -7.14 -5.77 -24.41
C LEU A 302 -5.95 -6.61 -24.92
N ILE A 303 -4.76 -6.38 -24.38
CA ILE A 303 -3.54 -7.10 -24.79
C ILE A 303 -3.69 -8.60 -24.52
N ALA A 304 -4.19 -8.97 -23.34
CA ALA A 304 -4.47 -10.36 -22.97
C ALA A 304 -5.52 -11.01 -23.88
N THR A 305 -6.57 -10.28 -24.24
CA THR A 305 -7.61 -10.79 -25.14
C THR A 305 -7.03 -11.06 -26.52
N VAL A 306 -6.28 -10.10 -27.09
CA VAL A 306 -5.60 -10.29 -28.38
C VAL A 306 -4.63 -11.46 -28.32
N PHE A 307 -3.83 -11.55 -27.25
CA PHE A 307 -2.90 -12.67 -27.05
C PHE A 307 -3.64 -14.01 -26.99
N GLY A 308 -4.76 -14.09 -26.27
CA GLY A 308 -5.56 -15.30 -26.13
C GLY A 308 -6.23 -15.74 -27.43
N VAL A 309 -6.69 -14.80 -28.25
CA VAL A 309 -7.27 -15.08 -29.58
C VAL A 309 -6.18 -15.59 -30.54
N VAL A 310 -5.03 -14.90 -30.62
CA VAL A 310 -3.91 -15.28 -31.50
C VAL A 310 -3.41 -16.69 -31.18
N HIS A 311 -3.38 -17.06 -29.90
CA HIS A 311 -2.91 -18.36 -29.43
C HIS A 311 -4.02 -19.40 -29.23
N LYS A 312 -5.22 -19.13 -29.77
CA LYS A 312 -6.38 -20.04 -29.72
C LYS A 312 -6.77 -20.50 -28.30
N ARG A 313 -6.48 -19.68 -27.29
CA ARG A 313 -6.91 -19.85 -25.89
C ARG A 313 -8.32 -19.31 -25.67
N PHE A 314 -8.70 -18.26 -26.40
CA PHE A 314 -10.06 -17.74 -26.46
C PHE A 314 -10.60 -17.98 -27.87
N THR A 315 -11.43 -19.01 -28.01
CA THR A 315 -12.01 -19.41 -29.30
C THR A 315 -13.47 -18.97 -29.47
N SER A 316 -14.11 -18.63 -28.36
CA SER A 316 -15.51 -18.21 -28.30
C SER A 316 -15.74 -17.13 -27.25
N TRP A 317 -16.86 -16.42 -27.35
CA TRP A 317 -17.33 -15.51 -26.30
C TRP A 317 -17.51 -16.23 -24.96
N HIS A 318 -17.91 -17.49 -24.97
CA HIS A 318 -18.07 -18.29 -23.75
C HIS A 318 -16.74 -18.45 -23.01
N ASP A 319 -15.64 -18.73 -23.71
CA ASP A 319 -14.31 -18.85 -23.09
C ASP A 319 -13.86 -17.54 -22.44
N TRP A 320 -14.12 -16.42 -23.11
CA TRP A 320 -13.77 -15.09 -22.64
C TRP A 320 -14.59 -14.67 -21.41
N VAL A 321 -15.91 -14.88 -21.43
CA VAL A 321 -16.79 -14.60 -20.27
C VAL A 321 -16.43 -15.50 -19.09
N LYS A 322 -16.22 -16.80 -19.32
CA LYS A 322 -15.80 -17.74 -18.28
C LYS A 322 -14.46 -17.36 -17.64
N ALA A 323 -13.58 -16.69 -18.39
CA ALA A 323 -12.36 -16.15 -17.83
C ALA A 323 -12.63 -14.99 -16.86
N LEU A 324 -13.52 -14.07 -17.21
CA LEU A 324 -13.94 -12.98 -16.31
C LEU A 324 -14.67 -13.49 -15.05
N GLU A 325 -15.61 -14.41 -15.21
CA GLU A 325 -16.34 -15.03 -14.08
C GLU A 325 -15.38 -15.67 -13.07
N ARG A 326 -14.31 -16.30 -13.58
CA ARG A 326 -13.28 -16.81 -12.70
C ARG A 326 -12.57 -15.70 -11.95
N GLY A 327 -12.23 -14.58 -12.59
CA GLY A 327 -11.60 -13.44 -11.93
C GLY A 327 -12.35 -13.05 -10.65
N ILE A 328 -13.68 -12.99 -10.70
CA ILE A 328 -14.54 -12.74 -9.53
C ILE A 328 -14.51 -13.90 -8.54
N THR A 329 -14.63 -15.14 -9.02
CA THR A 329 -14.61 -16.35 -8.17
C THR A 329 -13.32 -16.44 -7.34
N ASP A 330 -12.17 -16.13 -7.95
CA ASP A 330 -10.85 -16.24 -7.31
C ASP A 330 -10.63 -15.17 -6.23
N ILE A 331 -11.38 -14.05 -6.26
CA ILE A 331 -11.34 -12.99 -5.22
C ILE A 331 -12.54 -13.01 -4.28
N ALA A 332 -13.47 -13.96 -4.41
CA ALA A 332 -14.66 -14.03 -3.55
C ALA A 332 -14.32 -14.05 -2.03
N PRO A 333 -13.30 -14.81 -1.56
CA PRO A 333 -12.89 -14.76 -0.14
C PRO A 333 -12.42 -13.36 0.29
N TYR A 334 -11.73 -12.65 -0.61
CA TYR A 334 -11.29 -11.28 -0.37
C TYR A 334 -12.49 -10.32 -0.25
N LEU A 335 -13.48 -10.41 -1.15
CA LEU A 335 -14.68 -9.56 -1.08
C LEU A 335 -15.45 -9.74 0.23
N VAL A 336 -15.59 -10.99 0.69
CA VAL A 336 -16.25 -11.31 1.95
C VAL A 336 -15.48 -10.71 3.14
N LEU A 337 -14.16 -10.82 3.15
CA LEU A 337 -13.33 -10.20 4.19
C LEU A 337 -13.43 -8.66 4.16
N MET A 338 -13.33 -8.06 2.97
CA MET A 338 -13.44 -6.60 2.78
C MET A 338 -14.77 -6.03 3.24
N PHE A 339 -15.86 -6.77 3.14
CA PHE A 339 -17.15 -6.35 3.68
C PHE A 339 -17.07 -6.02 5.16
N VAL A 340 -16.46 -6.91 5.97
CA VAL A 340 -16.32 -6.70 7.41
C VAL A 340 -15.27 -5.63 7.74
N VAL A 341 -14.15 -5.61 7.00
CA VAL A 341 -13.13 -4.55 7.16
C VAL A 341 -13.72 -3.16 6.89
N ALA A 342 -14.53 -3.02 5.84
CA ALA A 342 -15.19 -1.76 5.50
C ALA A 342 -16.11 -1.28 6.63
N GLN A 343 -16.84 -2.19 7.29
CA GLN A 343 -17.66 -1.84 8.45
C GLN A 343 -16.81 -1.39 9.62
N PHE A 344 -15.77 -2.15 9.97
CA PHE A 344 -14.84 -1.79 11.05
C PHE A 344 -14.29 -0.37 10.85
N ILE A 345 -13.74 -0.07 9.67
CA ILE A 345 -13.13 1.23 9.39
C ILE A 345 -14.18 2.35 9.44
N ALA A 346 -15.37 2.12 8.86
CA ALA A 346 -16.44 3.12 8.87
C ALA A 346 -16.94 3.40 10.29
N TRP A 347 -17.12 2.37 11.11
CA TRP A 347 -17.57 2.48 12.50
C TRP A 347 -16.52 3.15 13.37
N PHE A 348 -15.25 2.78 13.20
CA PHE A 348 -14.12 3.39 13.88
C PHE A 348 -13.99 4.87 13.56
N LYS A 349 -14.16 5.23 12.28
CA LYS A 349 -14.18 6.63 11.82
C LYS A 349 -15.37 7.40 12.36
N TRP A 350 -16.59 6.87 12.23
CA TRP A 350 -17.83 7.55 12.65
C TRP A 350 -17.88 7.79 14.16
N SER A 351 -17.30 6.88 14.95
CA SER A 351 -17.23 7.04 16.41
C SER A 351 -16.21 8.08 16.88
N ASP A 352 -15.43 8.69 15.98
CA ASP A 352 -14.29 9.59 16.26
C ASP A 352 -13.20 9.00 17.18
N LEU A 353 -13.28 7.71 17.49
CA LEU A 353 -12.38 7.04 18.42
C LEU A 353 -10.93 7.03 17.91
N GLY A 354 -10.74 6.84 16.61
CA GLY A 354 -9.43 6.93 15.96
C GLY A 354 -8.83 8.32 16.02
N ALA A 355 -9.62 9.36 15.75
CA ALA A 355 -9.17 10.75 15.74
C ALA A 355 -8.83 11.24 17.15
N VAL A 356 -9.72 11.00 18.11
CA VAL A 356 -9.51 11.37 19.52
C VAL A 356 -8.27 10.67 20.09
N MET A 357 -8.13 9.36 19.86
CA MET A 357 -6.95 8.60 20.30
C MET A 357 -5.66 9.17 19.71
N ALA A 358 -5.67 9.50 18.41
CA ALA A 358 -4.49 10.00 17.73
C ALA A 358 -4.11 11.43 18.18
N ILE A 359 -5.06 12.31 18.52
CA ILE A 359 -4.77 13.62 19.11
C ILE A 359 -4.14 13.47 20.50
N HIS A 360 -4.70 12.62 21.37
CA HIS A 360 -4.12 12.37 22.70
C HIS A 360 -2.71 11.80 22.60
N LEU A 361 -2.49 10.86 21.68
CA LEU A 361 -1.16 10.33 21.42
C LEU A 361 -0.22 11.47 20.95
N ALA A 362 -0.67 12.34 20.04
CA ALA A 362 0.14 13.44 19.51
C ALA A 362 0.52 14.46 20.59
N SER A 363 -0.38 14.79 21.52
CA SER A 363 -0.07 15.67 22.65
C SER A 363 1.02 15.09 23.58
N LEU A 364 1.12 13.76 23.65
CA LEU A 364 2.15 13.05 24.42
C LEU A 364 3.54 13.25 23.80
N LEU A 365 3.64 13.46 22.49
CA LEU A 365 4.89 13.77 21.82
C LEU A 365 5.37 15.20 22.08
N GLU A 366 4.48 16.19 22.10
CA GLU A 366 4.86 17.59 22.35
C GLU A 366 5.60 17.73 23.69
N MET A 367 5.19 16.97 24.71
CA MET A 367 5.83 16.97 26.03
C MET A 367 7.26 16.38 26.04
N LEU A 368 7.67 15.63 25.00
CA LEU A 368 8.94 14.92 24.94
C LEU A 368 10.05 15.65 24.14
N ALA A 369 9.78 16.84 23.60
CA ALA A 369 10.70 17.56 22.72
C ALA A 369 11.91 18.18 23.47
N ILE A 370 12.98 17.39 23.68
CA ILE A 370 14.19 17.78 24.43
C ILE A 370 15.35 18.22 23.48
N SER A 371 15.34 17.80 22.21
CA SER A 371 16.26 18.29 21.15
C SER A 371 15.73 17.94 19.74
N GLY A 372 16.17 18.66 18.70
CA GLY A 372 15.56 18.53 17.36
C GLY A 372 15.65 17.16 16.69
N PRO A 373 16.82 16.52 16.60
CA PRO A 373 16.94 15.15 16.07
C PRO A 373 16.20 14.10 16.91
N VAL A 374 16.19 14.27 18.24
CA VAL A 374 15.46 13.36 19.14
C VAL A 374 13.96 13.50 18.94
N ALA A 375 13.47 14.73 18.73
CA ALA A 375 12.06 15.00 18.43
C ALA A 375 11.64 14.32 17.11
N LEU A 376 12.48 14.36 16.07
CA LEU A 376 12.17 13.69 14.80
C LEU A 376 12.13 12.17 14.93
N VAL A 377 13.08 11.57 15.66
CA VAL A 377 13.04 10.13 15.95
C VAL A 377 11.80 9.76 16.77
N ALA A 378 11.44 10.57 17.77
CA ALA A 378 10.21 10.38 18.53
C ALA A 378 8.96 10.45 17.65
N LEU A 379 8.89 11.44 16.75
CA LEU A 379 7.84 11.55 15.74
C LEU A 379 7.78 10.32 14.83
N MET A 380 8.92 9.80 14.40
CA MET A 380 8.97 8.59 13.58
C MET A 380 8.42 7.38 14.34
N ILE A 381 8.86 7.15 15.58
CA ILE A 381 8.40 6.02 16.40
C ILE A 381 6.90 6.12 16.60
N PHE A 382 6.44 7.31 16.95
CA PHE A 382 5.05 7.60 17.16
C PHE A 382 4.20 7.43 15.90
N SER A 383 4.62 8.00 14.77
CA SER A 383 3.93 7.84 13.49
C SER A 383 3.85 6.36 13.10
N GLY A 384 4.94 5.61 13.34
CA GLY A 384 4.97 4.16 13.14
C GLY A 384 3.98 3.38 14.02
N ILE A 385 3.82 3.77 15.30
CA ILE A 385 2.82 3.18 16.20
C ILE A 385 1.41 3.55 15.74
N LEU A 386 1.17 4.83 15.42
CA LEU A 386 -0.13 5.34 15.01
C LEU A 386 -0.58 4.72 13.68
N ASN A 387 0.37 4.40 12.80
CA ASN A 387 0.13 3.68 11.55
C ASN A 387 -0.42 2.25 11.77
N LEU A 388 -0.15 1.64 12.92
CA LEU A 388 -0.76 0.35 13.25
C LEU A 388 -2.28 0.44 13.39
N PHE A 389 -2.81 1.61 13.75
CA PHE A 389 -4.23 1.87 13.99
C PHE A 389 -4.92 2.56 12.82
N ILE A 390 -4.23 3.46 12.12
CA ILE A 390 -4.78 4.25 11.02
C ILE A 390 -3.96 3.98 9.76
N GLY A 391 -4.43 3.10 8.88
CA GLY A 391 -3.69 2.70 7.68
C GLY A 391 -3.63 3.74 6.54
N SER A 392 -4.39 4.84 6.63
CA SER A 392 -4.41 5.88 5.58
C SER A 392 -3.32 6.93 5.84
N ALA A 393 -2.43 7.15 4.86
CA ALA A 393 -1.38 8.16 4.96
C ALA A 393 -1.94 9.59 5.02
N SER A 394 -2.97 9.92 4.24
CA SER A 394 -3.61 11.25 4.29
C SER A 394 -4.35 11.49 5.58
N ALA A 395 -5.13 10.52 6.07
CA ALA A 395 -5.91 10.70 7.29
C ALA A 395 -5.02 10.91 8.52
N LYS A 396 -3.92 10.15 8.61
CA LYS A 396 -2.93 10.33 9.67
C LYS A 396 -2.25 11.69 9.57
N TRP A 397 -1.77 12.05 8.38
CA TRP A 397 -1.02 13.30 8.22
C TRP A 397 -1.91 14.52 8.41
N GLY A 398 -3.15 14.52 7.92
CA GLY A 398 -4.10 15.61 8.14
C GLY A 398 -4.43 15.84 9.62
N LEU A 399 -4.31 14.81 10.45
CA LEU A 399 -4.49 14.94 11.90
C LEU A 399 -3.20 15.38 12.61
N LEU A 400 -2.05 14.83 12.21
CA LEU A 400 -0.78 15.07 12.88
C LEU A 400 -0.12 16.37 12.45
N ALA A 401 -0.08 16.67 11.16
CA ALA A 401 0.65 17.81 10.61
C ALA A 401 0.26 19.13 11.30
N PRO A 402 -1.03 19.46 11.54
CA PRO A 402 -1.41 20.70 12.21
C PRO A 402 -0.89 20.84 13.65
N ILE A 403 -0.47 19.75 14.29
CA ILE A 403 0.16 19.76 15.63
C ILE A 403 1.68 19.81 15.45
N VAL A 404 2.22 18.80 14.76
CA VAL A 404 3.65 18.53 14.76
C VAL A 404 4.43 19.47 13.86
N VAL A 405 3.86 19.93 12.72
CA VAL A 405 4.58 20.85 11.83
C VAL A 405 4.79 22.20 12.51
N PRO A 406 3.76 22.87 13.06
CA PRO A 406 3.96 24.09 13.86
C PRO A 406 4.92 23.93 15.02
N ALA A 407 4.75 22.88 15.84
CA ALA A 407 5.59 22.65 17.00
C ALA A 407 7.07 22.48 16.63
N PHE A 408 7.36 21.75 15.55
CA PHE A 408 8.71 21.53 15.06
C PHE A 408 9.30 22.78 14.39
N TYR A 409 8.47 23.56 13.68
CA TYR A 409 8.87 24.83 13.10
C TYR A 409 9.37 25.82 14.17
N LEU A 410 8.64 25.94 15.29
CA LEU A 410 8.99 26.84 16.39
C LEU A 410 10.30 26.47 17.10
N ILE A 411 10.74 25.22 17.02
CA ILE A 411 12.05 24.76 17.54
C ILE A 411 13.14 24.73 16.46
N GLY A 412 12.89 25.33 15.29
CA GLY A 412 13.86 25.53 14.21
C GLY A 412 14.02 24.33 13.27
N ILE A 413 13.03 23.44 13.17
CA ILE A 413 13.05 22.31 12.24
C ILE A 413 12.13 22.62 11.06
N ALA A 414 12.71 22.58 9.86
CA ALA A 414 11.99 22.89 8.63
C ALA A 414 10.81 21.89 8.40
N PRO A 415 9.63 22.35 7.95
CA PRO A 415 8.45 21.51 7.74
C PRO A 415 8.69 20.29 6.83
N GLU A 416 9.55 20.43 5.83
CA GLU A 416 9.96 19.38 4.89
C GLU A 416 10.64 18.23 5.61
N SER A 417 11.36 18.51 6.70
CA SER A 417 12.03 17.50 7.52
C SER A 417 11.03 16.70 8.36
N VAL A 418 10.02 17.38 8.89
CA VAL A 418 8.92 16.77 9.65
C VAL A 418 8.09 15.87 8.74
N GLN A 419 7.78 16.34 7.52
CA GLN A 419 7.13 15.56 6.49
C GLN A 419 7.98 14.34 6.09
N GLY A 420 9.29 14.52 5.89
CA GLY A 420 10.22 13.42 5.59
C GLY A 420 10.20 12.34 6.67
N ALA A 421 10.25 12.73 7.94
CA ALA A 421 10.17 11.80 9.08
C ALA A 421 8.85 11.02 9.10
N TYR A 422 7.74 11.72 8.89
CA TYR A 422 6.43 11.09 8.79
C TYR A 422 6.37 10.04 7.66
N ARG A 423 6.88 10.38 6.46
CA ARG A 423 6.88 9.50 5.28
C ARG A 423 7.63 8.20 5.48
N VAL A 424 8.81 8.28 6.12
CA VAL A 424 9.62 7.10 6.44
C VAL A 424 8.87 6.18 7.41
N ALA A 425 8.29 6.75 8.47
CA ALA A 425 7.61 5.98 9.51
C ALA A 425 6.30 5.34 9.02
N ASP A 426 5.48 6.11 8.31
CA ASP A 426 4.23 5.65 7.69
C ASP A 426 4.50 4.48 6.74
N SER A 427 5.47 4.64 5.83
CA SER A 427 5.79 3.58 4.87
C SER A 427 6.32 2.33 5.56
N SER A 428 7.32 2.47 6.43
CA SER A 428 8.04 1.33 7.02
C SER A 428 7.15 0.38 7.82
N THR A 429 6.10 0.90 8.46
CA THR A 429 5.22 0.13 9.36
C THR A 429 3.92 -0.35 8.71
N ASN A 430 3.63 0.05 7.46
CA ASN A 430 2.42 -0.37 6.74
C ASN A 430 2.27 -1.89 6.60
N ILE A 431 3.40 -2.61 6.56
CA ILE A 431 3.45 -4.06 6.34
C ILE A 431 3.25 -4.92 7.59
N ILE A 432 3.21 -4.30 8.78
CA ILE A 432 3.05 -4.99 10.06
C ILE A 432 1.70 -4.69 10.75
N THR A 433 0.73 -4.17 10.02
CA THR A 433 -0.63 -3.99 10.54
C THR A 433 -1.67 -4.76 9.73
N PRO A 434 -2.53 -5.57 10.39
CA PRO A 434 -3.65 -6.20 9.71
C PRO A 434 -4.73 -5.18 9.31
N LEU A 435 -4.72 -3.97 9.89
CA LEU A 435 -5.68 -2.90 9.62
C LEU A 435 -5.39 -2.14 8.32
N MET A 436 -4.23 -2.41 7.70
CA MET A 436 -3.89 -1.84 6.41
C MET A 436 -4.89 -2.32 5.33
N PRO A 437 -5.49 -1.42 4.52
CA PRO A 437 -6.62 -1.76 3.64
C PRO A 437 -6.35 -2.89 2.63
N TYR A 438 -5.10 -3.07 2.20
CA TYR A 438 -4.68 -4.11 1.26
C TYR A 438 -4.08 -5.35 1.93
N PHE A 439 -3.94 -5.40 3.26
CA PHE A 439 -3.40 -6.58 3.96
C PHE A 439 -4.22 -7.85 3.66
N PRO A 440 -5.58 -7.81 3.71
CA PRO A 440 -6.41 -8.93 3.26
C PRO A 440 -6.16 -9.41 1.84
N LEU A 441 -5.83 -8.49 0.91
CA LEU A 441 -5.52 -8.85 -0.48
C LEU A 441 -4.22 -9.64 -0.55
N VAL A 442 -3.18 -9.15 0.15
CA VAL A 442 -1.88 -9.83 0.23
C VAL A 442 -2.04 -11.22 0.82
N LEU A 443 -2.82 -11.35 1.90
CA LEU A 443 -3.11 -12.63 2.53
C LEU A 443 -3.81 -13.58 1.54
N ALA A 444 -4.83 -13.12 0.83
CA ALA A 444 -5.54 -13.93 -0.16
C ALA A 444 -4.62 -14.41 -1.30
N TYR A 445 -3.68 -13.57 -1.75
CA TYR A 445 -2.67 -13.98 -2.72
C TYR A 445 -1.70 -15.02 -2.16
N GLY A 446 -1.27 -14.88 -0.91
CA GLY A 446 -0.44 -15.88 -0.24
C GLY A 446 -1.16 -17.23 -0.08
N GLN A 447 -2.45 -17.20 0.25
CA GLN A 447 -3.30 -18.39 0.41
C GLN A 447 -3.48 -19.21 -0.87
N LYS A 448 -3.20 -18.63 -2.06
CA LYS A 448 -3.14 -19.39 -3.32
C LYS A 448 -1.97 -20.38 -3.35
N TYR A 449 -0.88 -20.08 -2.64
CA TYR A 449 0.34 -20.88 -2.60
C TYR A 449 0.51 -21.64 -1.29
N GLU A 450 0.01 -21.11 -0.19
CA GLU A 450 0.06 -21.71 1.13
C GLU A 450 -1.33 -21.59 1.80
N LYS A 451 -2.17 -22.63 1.68
CA LYS A 451 -3.60 -22.56 2.06
C LYS A 451 -3.83 -22.12 3.51
N ASP A 452 -2.95 -22.54 4.42
CA ASP A 452 -3.05 -22.26 5.85
C ASP A 452 -2.27 -21.00 6.27
N LEU A 453 -1.89 -20.14 5.31
CA LEU A 453 -1.24 -18.87 5.62
C LEU A 453 -2.16 -18.02 6.50
N SER A 454 -1.73 -17.80 7.74
CA SER A 454 -2.43 -17.03 8.75
C SER A 454 -2.01 -15.56 8.73
N VAL A 455 -2.81 -14.70 9.37
CA VAL A 455 -2.45 -13.29 9.64
C VAL A 455 -1.12 -13.23 10.37
N GLY A 456 -0.96 -14.04 11.43
CA GLY A 456 0.23 -14.02 12.28
C GLY A 456 1.50 -14.44 11.55
N ARG A 457 1.41 -15.44 10.67
CA ARG A 457 2.52 -15.88 9.84
C ARG A 457 2.94 -14.80 8.86
N LEU A 458 1.99 -14.19 8.14
CA LEU A 458 2.30 -13.06 7.24
C LEU A 458 2.94 -11.88 7.98
N LEU A 459 2.39 -11.48 9.13
CA LEU A 459 2.98 -10.42 9.96
C LEU A 459 4.39 -10.78 10.44
N THR A 460 4.64 -12.04 10.79
CA THR A 460 5.98 -12.50 11.20
C THR A 460 6.98 -12.42 10.06
N LEU A 461 6.56 -12.77 8.84
CA LEU A 461 7.42 -12.64 7.65
C LEU A 461 7.70 -11.16 7.32
N MET A 462 6.76 -10.26 7.63
CA MET A 462 6.88 -8.82 7.37
C MET A 462 7.70 -8.07 8.41
N LEU A 463 7.74 -8.57 9.65
CA LEU A 463 8.40 -7.89 10.77
C LEU A 463 9.88 -7.56 10.53
N PRO A 464 10.72 -8.48 9.96
CA PRO A 464 12.11 -8.14 9.65
C PRO A 464 12.24 -7.01 8.63
N TYR A 465 11.34 -6.93 7.64
CA TYR A 465 11.34 -5.82 6.68
C TYR A 465 11.00 -4.52 7.38
N ALA A 466 9.93 -4.49 8.18
CA ALA A 466 9.48 -3.27 8.84
C ALA A 466 10.54 -2.69 9.76
N ILE A 467 11.17 -3.54 10.59
CA ILE A 467 12.24 -3.12 11.49
C ILE A 467 13.44 -2.60 10.69
N THR A 468 13.86 -3.31 9.65
CA THR A 468 15.01 -2.88 8.85
C THR A 468 14.73 -1.59 8.08
N LEU A 469 13.55 -1.44 7.48
CA LEU A 469 13.16 -0.21 6.81
C LEU A 469 13.11 0.94 7.81
N PHE A 470 12.45 0.75 8.95
CA PHE A 470 12.35 1.79 9.96
C PHE A 470 13.72 2.26 10.46
N LEU A 471 14.63 1.31 10.73
CA LEU A 471 15.98 1.62 11.23
C LEU A 471 16.90 2.18 10.14
N ILE A 472 17.02 1.53 8.97
CA ILE A 472 17.95 1.95 7.92
C ILE A 472 17.46 3.24 7.26
N TRP A 473 16.17 3.32 6.93
CA TRP A 473 15.61 4.50 6.28
C TRP A 473 15.52 5.69 7.25
N GLY A 474 15.18 5.44 8.52
CA GLY A 474 15.24 6.46 9.57
C GLY A 474 16.65 6.95 9.87
N SER A 475 17.64 6.04 9.85
CA SER A 475 19.05 6.42 9.97
C SER A 475 19.50 7.25 8.78
N LEU A 476 19.10 6.88 7.56
CA LEU A 476 19.38 7.65 6.35
C LEU A 476 18.85 9.08 6.50
N LEU A 477 17.59 9.26 6.92
CA LEU A 477 17.02 10.59 7.15
C LEU A 477 17.79 11.35 8.24
N THR A 478 18.07 10.71 9.36
CA THR A 478 18.80 11.34 10.47
C THR A 478 20.18 11.83 10.04
N ILE A 479 20.92 10.99 9.30
CA ILE A 479 22.24 11.36 8.75
C ILE A 479 22.10 12.51 7.75
N TRP A 480 21.09 12.47 6.88
CA TRP A 480 20.82 13.51 5.88
C TRP A 480 20.61 14.88 6.54
N LEU A 481 19.81 14.92 7.60
CA LEU A 481 19.50 16.13 8.35
C LEU A 481 20.70 16.65 9.14
N VAL A 482 21.45 15.77 9.81
CA VAL A 482 22.67 16.16 10.56
C VAL A 482 23.76 16.65 9.61
N ALA A 483 23.86 16.10 8.40
CA ALA A 483 24.79 16.55 7.38
C ALA A 483 24.37 17.87 6.70
N GLY A 484 23.16 18.38 6.97
CA GLY A 484 22.63 19.59 6.35
C GLY A 484 22.41 19.44 4.84
N TRP A 485 22.17 18.23 4.35
CA TRP A 485 21.91 18.02 2.93
C TRP A 485 20.49 18.44 2.55
N PRO A 486 20.30 19.08 1.39
CA PRO A 486 18.97 19.49 0.94
C PRO A 486 18.10 18.25 0.71
N LEU A 487 16.88 18.24 1.26
CA LEU A 487 15.92 17.14 1.06
C LEU A 487 15.33 17.13 -0.35
N GLY A 488 15.33 18.29 -1.01
CA GLY A 488 14.81 18.52 -2.35
C GLY A 488 15.36 19.82 -2.92
N PRO A 489 15.04 20.16 -4.17
CA PRO A 489 15.39 21.45 -4.74
C PRO A 489 14.76 22.58 -3.92
N GLU A 490 15.58 23.59 -3.59
CA GLU A 490 15.08 24.84 -3.01
C GLU A 490 14.21 25.53 -4.06
N VAL A 491 12.96 25.83 -3.70
CA VAL A 491 12.12 26.69 -4.51
C VAL A 491 12.46 28.11 -4.10
N SER A 492 13.21 28.82 -4.94
CA SER A 492 13.29 30.28 -4.81
C SER A 492 11.91 30.84 -5.14
N ASN A 493 11.22 31.41 -4.14
CA ASN A 493 10.05 32.25 -4.37
C ASN A 493 10.42 33.46 -5.23
#